data_AF-A0A3S0NUY8-F1
#
_entry.id   AF-A0A3S0NUY8-F1
#
_cell.length_a   1.000
_cell.length_b   1.000
_cell.length_c   1.000
_cell.angle_alpha   90.00
_cell.angle_beta   90.00
_cell.angle_gamma   90.00
#
_symmetry.space_group_name_H-M   'P 1'
#
loop_
_entity.id
_entity.type
_entity.pdbx_description
1 polymer ?
#
loop_
_entity_poly.entity_id
_entity_poly.type
_entity_poly.pdbx_seq_one_letter_code
_entity_poly.pdbx_strand_id
1 'polypeptide(L)'
;MSFFISCSDDNTLPQLTGESKQFNLFAKSNPAISGTVTFSKKNDNTTLITVQLTGANSGGNHPAHIHSGTAAESGAILLDLTSVNGSTGKSETTVTALKNGSPITYDQLINLDGYINIHLSGTDLATLIAQGDIGVNELTNTSKTYNLSAVSNNAISGTAKFTKRVNGKALVSIALAGTTTGVSSIAHIHLNTIAQTGGVVVDLTAVTGSTGKSETSVNKLNTGVSITYDELLNFNGYINVHESATALSTLIAQGDIGKNELTSTSKTYALNSVSNNAISGTAKFTKRVSGETLVSVSLTGTTAGVSSPAHIHVNTVAQGGVIAIDLTSIIGATGKSETSVNKLNNGTTITYDELLNFNGYINVHQSASNLTTIIAQGNVGANAGSSNIVNYDITNIGSSSYVFNGGGLTNGNNPGLTLQRGKTYSFTVNAPGHPFLIKTVQTTGTTNAFNTGVTNNGASSGVISFTVPTNAPNTLYYICEFHSSMTGTITITN
;
A
#
# COMPACT_ATOMS: atom_id res chain seq x y z
N MET A 1 55.34 78.09 -7.76
CA MET A 1 55.05 76.86 -6.98
C MET A 1 53.57 76.86 -6.63
N SER A 2 52.75 76.24 -7.46
CA SER A 2 51.39 75.81 -7.11
C SER A 2 51.12 74.57 -7.94
N PHE A 3 51.49 73.42 -7.37
CA PHE A 3 51.17 72.12 -7.92
C PHE A 3 49.70 71.84 -7.63
N PHE A 4 48.88 71.75 -8.68
CA PHE A 4 47.56 71.12 -8.59
C PHE A 4 47.79 69.61 -8.55
N ILE A 5 47.53 68.99 -7.40
CA ILE A 5 47.45 67.53 -7.28
C ILE A 5 46.02 67.15 -7.68
N SER A 6 45.90 66.53 -8.85
CA SER A 6 44.75 65.75 -9.27
C SER A 6 44.74 64.45 -8.48
N CYS A 7 43.79 64.27 -7.56
CA CYS A 7 43.49 62.94 -7.02
C CYS A 7 42.50 62.24 -7.96
N SER A 8 42.98 61.20 -8.64
CA SER A 8 42.15 60.18 -9.28
C SER A 8 42.14 58.96 -8.38
N ASP A 9 41.09 58.82 -7.56
CA ASP A 9 40.79 57.61 -6.79
C ASP A 9 39.48 56.99 -7.30
N ASP A 10 39.46 56.57 -8.58
CA ASP A 10 38.46 55.63 -9.08
C ASP A 10 38.98 54.22 -8.85
N ASN A 11 38.88 53.76 -7.60
CA ASN A 11 39.05 52.34 -7.27
C ASN A 11 37.77 51.84 -6.61
N THR A 12 36.68 51.87 -7.35
CA THR A 12 35.41 51.30 -6.89
C THR A 12 35.54 49.79 -6.86
N LEU A 13 35.68 49.21 -5.66
CA LEU A 13 35.66 47.76 -5.47
C LEU A 13 34.42 47.14 -6.15
N PRO A 14 34.54 45.92 -6.71
CA PRO A 14 33.40 45.22 -7.31
C PRO A 14 32.20 45.15 -6.37
N GLN A 15 31.04 45.61 -6.86
CA GLN A 15 29.81 45.69 -6.08
C GLN A 15 28.83 44.56 -6.46
N LEU A 16 27.98 44.18 -5.51
CA LEU A 16 26.89 43.24 -5.76
C LEU A 16 25.87 43.85 -6.72
N THR A 17 25.42 43.05 -7.70
CA THR A 17 24.37 43.44 -8.65
C THR A 17 22.96 43.36 -8.07
N GLY A 18 22.80 42.62 -6.96
CA GLY A 18 21.51 42.25 -6.38
C GLY A 18 21.03 40.85 -6.80
N GLU A 19 21.54 40.29 -7.90
CA GLU A 19 21.25 38.91 -8.30
C GLU A 19 21.91 37.92 -7.33
N SER A 20 21.12 37.03 -6.73
CA SER A 20 21.62 36.00 -5.83
C SER A 20 20.75 34.74 -5.82
N LYS A 21 21.37 33.60 -5.46
CA LYS A 21 20.69 32.32 -5.26
C LYS A 21 21.20 31.68 -3.99
N GLN A 22 20.29 31.28 -3.12
CA GLN A 22 20.58 30.63 -1.84
C GLN A 22 20.21 29.15 -1.90
N PHE A 23 21.03 28.32 -1.27
CA PHE A 23 20.81 26.88 -1.08
C PHE A 23 20.94 26.53 0.40
N ASN A 24 20.18 25.54 0.85
CA ASN A 24 20.17 25.08 2.24
C ASN A 24 21.29 24.07 2.51
N LEU A 25 21.85 24.14 3.71
CA LEU A 25 22.83 23.19 4.25
C LEU A 25 22.22 22.47 5.45
N PHE A 26 22.24 21.15 5.39
CA PHE A 26 21.64 20.27 6.39
C PHE A 26 22.70 19.72 7.33
N ALA A 27 22.29 19.50 8.58
CA ALA A 27 23.12 18.93 9.63
C ALA A 27 23.64 17.53 9.27
N LYS A 28 24.90 17.25 9.64
CA LYS A 28 25.50 15.91 9.54
C LYS A 28 25.87 15.38 10.93
N SER A 29 27.13 15.52 11.35
CA SER A 29 27.61 14.96 12.65
C SER A 29 26.97 15.61 13.88
N ASN A 30 26.51 16.87 13.78
CA ASN A 30 25.85 17.57 14.86
C ASN A 30 24.48 18.10 14.39
N PRO A 31 23.36 17.62 14.96
CA PRO A 31 22.01 18.03 14.56
C PRO A 31 21.70 19.51 14.82
N ALA A 32 22.49 20.21 15.65
CA ALA A 32 22.34 21.63 15.91
C ALA A 32 22.97 22.53 14.83
N ILE A 33 23.81 21.96 13.94
CA ILE A 33 24.50 22.73 12.90
C ILE A 33 23.72 22.66 11.59
N SER A 34 23.26 23.79 11.09
CA SER A 34 22.63 23.94 9.78
C SER A 34 22.97 25.30 9.20
N GLY A 35 22.63 25.56 7.93
CA GLY A 35 22.95 26.86 7.36
C GLY A 35 22.53 27.04 5.92
N THR A 36 23.17 27.99 5.26
CA THR A 36 22.96 28.29 3.85
C THR A 36 24.28 28.57 3.16
N VAL A 37 24.30 28.36 1.85
CA VAL A 37 25.29 28.93 0.94
C VAL A 37 24.56 29.84 -0.05
N THR A 38 25.06 31.07 -0.23
CA THR A 38 24.49 32.06 -1.13
C THR A 38 25.50 32.43 -2.19
N PHE A 39 25.13 32.31 -3.46
CA PHE A 39 25.89 32.82 -4.60
C PHE A 39 25.33 34.18 -4.98
N SER A 40 26.17 35.21 -5.03
CA SER A 40 25.78 36.59 -5.35
C SER A 40 26.66 37.13 -6.47
N LYS A 41 26.04 37.62 -7.54
CA LYS A 41 26.75 38.14 -8.72
C LYS A 41 27.28 39.54 -8.48
N LYS A 42 28.54 39.79 -8.85
CA LYS A 42 29.16 41.12 -8.84
C LYS A 42 29.16 41.77 -10.23
N ASN A 43 29.29 43.09 -10.26
CA ASN A 43 29.29 43.90 -11.47
C ASN A 43 30.54 43.72 -12.36
N ASP A 44 31.57 43.04 -11.85
CA ASP A 44 32.78 42.65 -12.59
C ASP A 44 32.72 41.20 -13.11
N ASN A 45 31.52 40.60 -13.13
CA ASN A 45 31.25 39.19 -13.48
C ASN A 45 31.85 38.14 -12.54
N THR A 46 32.47 38.53 -11.42
CA THR A 46 32.83 37.56 -10.37
C THR A 46 31.62 37.14 -9.55
N THR A 47 31.72 36.00 -8.88
CA THR A 47 30.68 35.52 -7.96
C THR A 47 31.19 35.52 -6.53
N LEU A 48 30.46 36.16 -5.61
CA LEU A 48 30.66 36.03 -4.17
C LEU A 48 29.89 34.82 -3.67
N ILE A 49 30.58 33.90 -3.02
CA ILE A 49 30.02 32.76 -2.31
C ILE A 49 30.07 33.08 -0.82
N THR A 50 28.92 33.15 -0.17
CA THR A 50 28.80 33.34 1.28
C THR A 50 28.23 32.10 1.91
N VAL A 51 28.95 31.49 2.85
CA VAL A 51 28.44 30.42 3.71
C VAL A 51 28.05 31.02 5.05
N GLN A 52 26.85 30.69 5.53
CA GLN A 52 26.39 31.08 6.86
C GLN A 52 25.82 29.86 7.58
N LEU A 53 26.49 29.46 8.66
CA LEU A 53 26.07 28.43 9.58
C LEU A 53 25.42 29.02 10.82
N THR A 54 24.49 28.25 11.38
CA THR A 54 23.91 28.41 12.71
C THR A 54 24.38 27.23 13.57
N GLY A 55 24.69 27.47 14.85
CA GLY A 55 25.09 26.41 15.78
C GLY A 55 26.57 26.00 15.74
N ALA A 56 27.39 26.61 14.87
CA ALA A 56 28.83 26.34 14.75
C ALA A 56 29.72 27.07 15.77
N ASN A 57 29.13 27.71 16.80
CA ASN A 57 29.74 28.73 17.67
C ASN A 57 30.85 28.23 18.63
N SER A 58 31.45 27.06 18.39
CA SER A 58 32.48 26.46 19.25
C SER A 58 33.90 27.00 19.05
N GLY A 59 34.08 28.01 18.18
CA GLY A 59 35.39 28.47 17.73
C GLY A 59 36.05 27.50 16.72
N GLY A 60 37.20 27.89 16.16
CA GLY A 60 37.90 27.11 15.13
C GLY A 60 37.53 27.51 13.69
N ASN A 61 38.18 26.86 12.71
CA ASN A 61 37.92 27.06 11.28
C ASN A 61 37.44 25.75 10.67
N HIS A 62 36.34 25.82 9.92
CA HIS A 62 35.71 24.68 9.26
C HIS A 62 35.96 24.76 7.75
N PRO A 63 36.85 23.92 7.18
CA PRO A 63 37.08 23.88 5.74
C PRO A 63 35.78 23.62 4.98
N ALA A 64 35.63 24.25 3.83
CA ALA A 64 34.46 24.09 2.98
C ALA A 64 34.86 23.94 1.51
N HIS A 65 34.17 23.05 0.81
CA HIS A 65 34.46 22.73 -0.60
C HIS A 65 33.16 22.54 -1.38
N ILE A 66 33.16 22.97 -2.63
CA ILE A 66 32.12 22.57 -3.60
C ILE A 66 32.68 21.42 -4.43
N HIS A 67 31.89 20.35 -4.54
CA HIS A 67 32.20 19.12 -5.24
C HIS A 67 31.26 18.93 -6.44
N SER A 68 31.68 18.11 -7.42
CA SER A 68 30.83 17.66 -8.52
C SER A 68 29.83 16.59 -8.09
N GLY A 69 28.67 16.49 -8.74
CA GLY A 69 27.68 15.45 -8.48
C GLY A 69 26.75 15.79 -7.31
N THR A 70 26.07 14.78 -6.75
CA THR A 70 25.21 14.95 -5.57
C THR A 70 25.94 14.60 -4.28
N ALA A 71 25.47 15.15 -3.16
CA ALA A 71 25.93 14.83 -1.82
C ALA A 71 25.88 13.32 -1.48
N ALA A 72 24.96 12.58 -2.10
CA ALA A 72 24.79 11.15 -1.92
C ALA A 72 25.74 10.30 -2.78
N GLU A 73 26.21 10.81 -3.93
CA GLU A 73 27.13 10.11 -4.84
C GLU A 73 28.60 10.42 -4.53
N SER A 74 28.88 11.55 -3.86
CA SER A 74 30.21 12.14 -3.73
C SER A 74 30.80 12.59 -5.08
N GLY A 75 31.94 13.28 -5.05
CA GLY A 75 32.64 13.68 -6.26
C GLY A 75 33.90 14.51 -6.03
N ALA A 76 34.56 14.88 -7.13
CA ALA A 76 35.80 15.65 -7.09
C ALA A 76 35.55 17.08 -6.61
N ILE A 77 36.54 17.67 -5.93
CA ILE A 77 36.48 19.08 -5.51
C ILE A 77 36.57 19.98 -6.76
N LEU A 78 35.56 20.81 -6.95
CA LEU A 78 35.49 21.82 -8.00
C LEU A 78 35.97 23.20 -7.53
N LEU A 79 35.72 23.55 -6.27
CA LEU A 79 36.16 24.81 -5.65
C LEU A 79 36.57 24.58 -4.19
N ASP A 80 37.72 25.16 -3.81
CA ASP A 80 38.06 25.35 -2.40
C ASP A 80 37.48 26.69 -1.94
N LEU A 81 36.78 26.69 -0.79
CA LEU A 81 36.23 27.89 -0.21
C LEU A 81 37.06 28.32 1.00
N THR A 82 36.97 29.60 1.34
CA THR A 82 37.45 30.13 2.60
C THR A 82 36.77 29.37 3.74
N SER A 83 37.57 28.86 4.69
CA SER A 83 37.04 28.15 5.85
C SER A 83 36.01 28.99 6.60
N VAL A 84 34.91 28.36 7.01
CA VAL A 84 33.88 28.98 7.85
C VAL A 84 34.47 29.25 9.23
N ASN A 85 34.42 30.50 9.67
CA ASN A 85 34.85 30.89 11.01
C ASN A 85 33.81 30.40 12.02
N GLY A 86 34.18 29.46 12.89
CA GLY A 86 33.27 28.83 13.85
C GLY A 86 32.62 29.84 14.80
N SER A 87 33.33 30.89 15.23
CA SER A 87 32.77 31.90 16.14
C SER A 87 31.65 32.74 15.53
N THR A 88 31.67 32.94 14.21
CA THR A 88 30.67 33.75 13.49
C THR A 88 29.73 32.92 12.62
N GLY A 89 30.08 31.65 12.38
CA GLY A 89 29.43 30.78 11.40
C GLY A 89 29.60 31.24 9.95
N LYS A 90 30.43 32.24 9.64
CA LYS A 90 30.48 32.88 8.32
C LYS A 90 31.78 32.60 7.56
N SER A 91 31.68 32.44 6.23
CA SER A 91 32.80 32.65 5.30
C SER A 91 32.36 33.31 4.00
N GLU A 92 33.32 33.95 3.34
CA GLU A 92 33.16 34.60 2.04
C GLU A 92 34.31 34.22 1.10
N THR A 93 33.99 33.87 -0.14
CA THR A 93 34.94 33.53 -1.20
C THR A 93 34.48 34.15 -2.50
N THR A 94 35.36 34.89 -3.18
CA THR A 94 35.06 35.42 -4.53
C THR A 94 35.73 34.53 -5.57
N VAL A 95 34.98 34.06 -6.57
CA VAL A 95 35.47 33.13 -7.60
C VAL A 95 35.27 33.66 -9.01
N THR A 96 36.20 33.28 -9.89
CA THR A 96 36.17 33.51 -11.35
C THR A 96 36.44 32.24 -12.15
N ALA A 97 37.01 31.22 -11.52
CA ALA A 97 37.37 29.95 -12.13
C ALA A 97 37.22 28.80 -11.12
N LEU A 98 37.04 27.60 -11.64
CA LEU A 98 37.15 26.34 -10.89
C LEU A 98 38.60 26.08 -10.46
N LYS A 99 38.79 25.12 -9.57
CA LYS A 99 40.11 24.69 -9.06
C LYS A 99 41.09 24.26 -10.16
N ASN A 100 40.58 23.79 -11.30
CA ASN A 100 41.40 23.42 -12.47
C ASN A 100 41.75 24.62 -13.40
N GLY A 101 41.37 25.85 -13.02
CA GLY A 101 41.60 27.07 -13.79
C GLY A 101 40.56 27.37 -14.86
N SER A 102 39.57 26.49 -15.09
CA SER A 102 38.50 26.74 -16.05
C SER A 102 37.59 27.89 -15.56
N PRO A 103 37.28 28.90 -16.39
CA PRO A 103 36.40 29.99 -16.00
C PRO A 103 35.01 29.48 -15.58
N ILE A 104 34.40 30.12 -14.58
CA ILE A 104 33.03 29.84 -14.14
C ILE A 104 32.29 31.16 -13.86
N THR A 105 31.13 31.30 -14.49
CA THR A 105 30.24 32.46 -14.31
C THR A 105 29.22 32.21 -13.20
N TYR A 106 28.56 33.27 -12.73
CA TYR A 106 27.42 33.17 -11.82
C TYR A 106 26.33 32.23 -12.35
N ASP A 107 25.92 32.41 -13.61
CA ASP A 107 24.84 31.63 -14.23
C ASP A 107 25.20 30.13 -14.34
N GLN A 108 26.48 29.82 -14.58
CA GLN A 108 26.95 28.44 -14.56
C GLN A 108 27.02 27.88 -13.14
N LEU A 109 27.40 28.69 -12.15
CA LEU A 109 27.53 28.24 -10.76
C LEU A 109 26.16 27.92 -10.14
N ILE A 110 25.13 28.73 -10.40
CA ILE A 110 23.76 28.45 -9.93
C ILE A 110 23.09 27.26 -10.65
N ASN A 111 23.67 26.77 -11.74
CA ASN A 111 23.22 25.58 -12.48
C ASN A 111 24.23 24.43 -12.42
N LEU A 112 25.17 24.48 -11.48
CA LEU A 112 26.22 23.47 -11.36
C LEU A 112 25.63 22.12 -10.93
N ASP A 113 26.11 21.04 -11.53
CA ASP A 113 25.94 19.68 -11.00
C ASP A 113 26.91 19.49 -9.84
N GLY A 114 26.51 19.93 -8.65
CA GLY A 114 27.38 19.93 -7.49
C GLY A 114 26.68 19.89 -6.14
N TYR A 115 27.50 19.75 -5.10
CA TYR A 115 27.12 19.82 -3.70
C TYR A 115 28.24 20.47 -2.89
N ILE A 116 27.93 20.96 -1.70
CA ILE A 116 28.89 21.58 -0.78
C ILE A 116 29.05 20.74 0.48
N ASN A 117 30.29 20.60 0.92
CA ASN A 117 30.68 19.98 2.18
C ASN A 117 31.28 21.02 3.12
N ILE A 118 30.98 20.90 4.40
CA ILE A 118 31.66 21.64 5.46
C ILE A 118 32.17 20.64 6.50
N HIS A 119 33.48 20.67 6.72
CA HIS A 119 34.21 19.73 7.56
C HIS A 119 34.30 20.21 9.01
N LEU A 120 34.52 19.29 9.94
CA LEU A 120 34.66 19.63 11.35
C LEU A 120 35.88 20.52 11.60
N SER A 121 37.05 20.20 11.01
CA SER A 121 38.23 21.05 11.13
C SER A 121 39.27 20.73 10.04
N GLY A 122 40.34 21.53 9.96
CA GLY A 122 41.49 21.23 9.08
C GLY A 122 42.26 19.95 9.44
N THR A 123 42.09 19.43 10.66
CA THR A 123 42.71 18.17 11.11
C THR A 123 41.75 16.99 11.12
N ASP A 124 40.43 17.24 11.02
CA ASP A 124 39.38 16.23 10.85
C ASP A 124 38.50 16.60 9.65
N LEU A 125 38.99 16.25 8.47
CA LEU A 125 38.25 16.38 7.21
C LEU A 125 37.28 15.21 6.97
N ALA A 126 37.35 14.13 7.74
CA ALA A 126 36.45 12.99 7.56
C ALA A 126 35.06 13.29 8.15
N THR A 127 35.02 14.03 9.26
CA THR A 127 33.78 14.43 9.91
C THR A 127 33.17 15.63 9.19
N LEU A 128 31.96 15.46 8.62
CA LEU A 128 31.17 16.57 8.09
C LEU A 128 30.24 17.14 9.17
N ILE A 129 30.14 18.47 9.24
CA ILE A 129 29.21 19.17 10.14
C ILE A 129 27.95 19.64 9.41
N ALA A 130 28.08 20.01 8.13
CA ALA A 130 26.96 20.39 7.28
C ALA A 130 27.23 20.01 5.82
N GLN A 131 26.17 19.74 5.06
CA GLN A 131 26.23 19.34 3.66
C GLN A 131 24.95 19.78 2.93
N GLY A 132 25.03 20.12 1.64
CA GLY A 132 23.86 20.44 0.84
C GLY A 132 24.09 20.31 -0.65
N ASP A 133 23.08 19.84 -1.37
CA ASP A 133 23.08 19.87 -2.84
C ASP A 133 22.84 21.30 -3.34
N ILE A 134 23.53 21.67 -4.42
CA ILE A 134 23.43 22.99 -5.04
C ILE A 134 23.11 22.87 -6.52
N GLY A 135 22.82 24.01 -7.15
CA GLY A 135 22.54 24.11 -8.57
C GLY A 135 21.45 23.16 -9.03
N VAL A 136 21.72 22.39 -10.09
CA VAL A 136 20.72 21.46 -10.66
C VAL A 136 20.38 20.28 -9.75
N ASN A 137 21.18 20.05 -8.70
CA ASN A 137 20.92 19.03 -7.70
C ASN A 137 20.06 19.52 -6.53
N GLU A 138 19.74 20.81 -6.43
CA GLU A 138 18.88 21.34 -5.38
C GLU A 138 17.60 20.49 -5.23
N LEU A 139 17.30 20.09 -3.98
CA LEU A 139 16.08 19.39 -3.66
C LEU A 139 14.90 20.37 -3.70
N THR A 140 13.85 20.00 -4.43
CA THR A 140 12.59 20.74 -4.43
C THR A 140 11.71 20.33 -3.24
N ASN A 141 10.62 21.05 -3.02
CA ASN A 141 9.59 20.66 -2.04
C ASN A 141 8.69 19.51 -2.52
N THR A 142 8.84 19.06 -3.76
CA THR A 142 8.04 17.94 -4.31
C THR A 142 8.59 16.63 -3.79
N SER A 143 7.78 15.90 -3.05
CA SER A 143 8.16 14.60 -2.52
C SER A 143 6.97 13.65 -2.36
N LYS A 144 7.28 12.36 -2.31
CA LYS A 144 6.32 11.28 -2.06
C LYS A 144 6.88 10.33 -1.02
N THR A 145 6.06 9.96 -0.05
CA THR A 145 6.46 9.03 1.03
C THR A 145 5.65 7.74 0.91
N TYR A 146 6.34 6.61 1.02
CA TYR A 146 5.78 5.27 1.06
C TYR A 146 6.07 4.62 2.41
N ASN A 147 5.11 3.85 2.93
CA ASN A 147 5.28 3.12 4.19
C ASN A 147 6.06 1.82 3.94
N LEU A 148 7.03 1.53 4.81
CA LEU A 148 7.75 0.27 4.87
C LEU A 148 7.27 -0.49 6.12
N SER A 149 6.51 -1.56 5.89
CA SER A 149 5.93 -2.38 6.95
C SER A 149 6.92 -3.43 7.43
N ALA A 150 6.83 -3.77 8.72
CA ALA A 150 7.64 -4.81 9.35
C ALA A 150 7.42 -6.19 8.70
N VAL A 151 8.49 -6.99 8.63
CA VAL A 151 8.44 -8.36 8.10
C VAL A 151 8.86 -9.38 9.17
N SER A 152 10.16 -9.67 9.31
CA SER A 152 10.65 -10.66 10.31
C SER A 152 10.67 -10.13 11.74
N ASN A 153 10.68 -8.81 11.92
CA ASN A 153 10.73 -8.16 13.22
C ASN A 153 9.69 -7.04 13.29
N ASN A 154 8.63 -7.25 14.06
CA ASN A 154 7.53 -6.30 14.24
C ASN A 154 7.95 -4.93 14.79
N ALA A 155 9.13 -4.79 15.40
CA ALA A 155 9.65 -3.52 15.87
C ALA A 155 10.28 -2.66 14.75
N ILE A 156 10.63 -3.26 13.60
CA ILE A 156 11.30 -2.58 12.50
C ILE A 156 10.28 -2.17 11.44
N SER A 157 10.01 -0.88 11.34
CA SER A 157 9.14 -0.31 10.30
C SER A 157 9.51 1.15 10.06
N GLY A 158 9.01 1.75 8.98
CA GLY A 158 9.31 3.13 8.70
C GLY A 158 8.81 3.58 7.34
N THR A 159 9.62 4.39 6.65
CA THR A 159 9.23 5.02 5.39
C THR A 159 10.37 5.08 4.38
N ALA A 160 10.01 5.13 3.10
CA ALA A 160 10.87 5.57 2.01
C ALA A 160 10.29 6.86 1.43
N LYS A 161 11.09 7.94 1.41
CA LYS A 161 10.70 9.24 0.87
C LYS A 161 11.48 9.52 -0.41
N PHE A 162 10.78 9.78 -1.50
CA PHE A 162 11.36 10.21 -2.77
C PHE A 162 11.23 11.73 -2.85
N THR A 163 12.33 12.44 -3.04
CA THR A 163 12.35 13.91 -3.16
C THR A 163 12.90 14.30 -4.53
N LYS A 164 12.16 15.13 -5.27
CA LYS A 164 12.53 15.56 -6.62
C LYS A 164 13.62 16.62 -6.58
N ARG A 165 14.66 16.46 -7.39
CA ARG A 165 15.69 17.47 -7.65
C ARG A 165 15.27 18.41 -8.79
N VAL A 166 15.89 19.58 -8.88
CA VAL A 166 15.66 20.53 -9.98
C VAL A 166 15.92 19.90 -11.35
N ASN A 167 16.94 19.04 -11.50
CA ASN A 167 17.19 18.27 -12.71
C ASN A 167 16.21 17.11 -12.98
N GLY A 168 15.14 16.96 -12.18
CA GLY A 168 14.14 15.92 -12.34
C GLY A 168 14.55 14.53 -11.83
N LYS A 169 15.77 14.33 -11.34
CA LYS A 169 16.22 13.08 -10.68
C LYS A 169 15.66 13.00 -9.25
N ALA A 170 15.74 11.82 -8.64
CA ALA A 170 15.22 11.59 -7.29
C ALA A 170 16.33 11.37 -6.26
N LEU A 171 16.14 11.91 -5.05
CA LEU A 171 16.77 11.41 -3.84
C LEU A 171 15.79 10.45 -3.14
N VAL A 172 16.22 9.21 -2.91
CA VAL A 172 15.48 8.23 -2.12
C VAL A 172 16.08 8.18 -0.72
N SER A 173 15.28 8.54 0.29
CA SER A 173 15.68 8.50 1.70
C SER A 173 14.87 7.44 2.43
N ILE A 174 15.53 6.46 3.05
CA ILE A 174 14.87 5.49 3.93
C ILE A 174 15.06 5.92 5.38
N ALA A 175 13.99 5.81 6.17
CA ALA A 175 14.00 6.03 7.61
C ALA A 175 13.22 4.91 8.31
N LEU A 176 13.92 4.06 9.07
CA LEU A 176 13.37 2.95 9.84
C LEU A 176 13.54 3.22 11.34
N ALA A 177 12.52 2.84 12.12
CA ALA A 177 12.60 2.72 13.56
C ALA A 177 13.00 1.29 13.95
N GLY A 178 13.51 1.10 15.17
CA GLY A 178 13.81 -0.23 15.73
C GLY A 178 15.05 -0.91 15.16
N THR A 179 15.89 -0.20 14.40
CA THR A 179 17.13 -0.75 13.85
C THR A 179 18.20 -0.98 14.92
N THR A 180 19.13 -1.89 14.63
CA THR A 180 20.19 -2.29 15.57
C THR A 180 21.50 -1.56 15.29
N THR A 181 22.05 -0.85 16.28
CA THR A 181 23.37 -0.19 16.18
C THR A 181 24.46 -1.17 15.72
N GLY A 182 25.30 -0.74 14.79
CA GLY A 182 26.39 -1.56 14.21
C GLY A 182 25.95 -2.46 13.06
N VAL A 183 24.64 -2.60 12.81
CA VAL A 183 24.11 -3.33 11.64
C VAL A 183 23.94 -2.37 10.46
N SER A 184 24.29 -2.85 9.27
CA SER A 184 24.05 -2.17 8.00
C SER A 184 23.09 -3.00 7.15
N SER A 185 21.86 -2.50 7.01
CA SER A 185 20.76 -3.23 6.39
C SER A 185 20.65 -2.87 4.91
N ILE A 186 20.84 -3.86 4.04
CA ILE A 186 20.85 -3.66 2.59
C ILE A 186 19.42 -3.38 2.10
N ALA A 187 19.24 -2.42 1.20
CA ALA A 187 17.95 -2.08 0.64
C ALA A 187 17.98 -2.04 -0.89
N HIS A 188 16.85 -2.39 -1.51
CA HIS A 188 16.72 -2.45 -2.97
C HIS A 188 15.33 -1.99 -3.42
N ILE A 189 15.25 -1.45 -4.64
CA ILE A 189 13.99 -1.40 -5.39
C ILE A 189 13.92 -2.64 -6.29
N HIS A 190 12.78 -3.31 -6.28
CA HIS A 190 12.46 -4.49 -7.08
C HIS A 190 11.36 -4.22 -8.11
N LEU A 191 11.23 -5.07 -9.11
CA LEU A 191 10.10 -5.10 -10.06
C LEU A 191 8.85 -5.74 -9.47
N ASN A 192 7.68 -5.36 -10.00
CA ASN A 192 6.35 -5.87 -9.65
C ASN A 192 5.86 -5.40 -8.28
N THR A 193 4.78 -6.01 -7.79
CA THR A 193 4.29 -5.84 -6.42
C THR A 193 5.02 -6.80 -5.47
N ILE A 194 5.00 -6.51 -4.16
CA ILE A 194 5.50 -7.43 -3.14
C ILE A 194 4.91 -8.84 -3.31
N ALA A 195 3.59 -8.93 -3.51
CA ALA A 195 2.87 -10.20 -3.63
C ALA A 195 3.31 -11.03 -4.85
N GLN A 196 3.79 -10.39 -5.92
CA GLN A 196 4.29 -11.07 -7.11
C GLN A 196 5.79 -11.36 -7.05
N THR A 197 6.52 -10.61 -6.22
CA THR A 197 8.00 -10.58 -6.17
C THR A 197 8.64 -10.17 -7.51
N GLY A 198 9.94 -9.89 -7.51
CA GLY A 198 10.67 -9.58 -8.73
C GLY A 198 12.16 -9.37 -8.49
N GLY A 199 12.89 -9.23 -9.60
CA GLY A 199 14.33 -8.94 -9.57
C GLY A 199 14.63 -7.54 -9.06
N VAL A 200 15.84 -7.35 -8.54
CA VAL A 200 16.39 -6.05 -8.13
C VAL A 200 16.64 -5.18 -9.36
N VAL A 201 16.25 -3.90 -9.28
CA VAL A 201 16.45 -2.91 -10.36
C VAL A 201 17.21 -1.67 -9.92
N VAL A 202 17.24 -1.35 -8.63
CA VAL A 202 18.06 -0.27 -8.08
C VAL A 202 18.63 -0.75 -6.75
N ASP A 203 19.95 -0.70 -6.62
CA ASP A 203 20.62 -0.87 -5.35
C ASP A 203 20.55 0.43 -4.55
N LEU A 204 20.07 0.36 -3.31
CA LEU A 204 20.01 1.50 -2.41
C LEU A 204 21.14 1.42 -1.39
N THR A 205 21.59 2.59 -0.96
CA THR A 205 22.52 2.76 0.15
C THR A 205 21.95 2.04 1.37
N ALA A 206 22.78 1.22 2.01
CA ALA A 206 22.38 0.46 3.18
C ALA A 206 21.94 1.38 4.33
N VAL A 207 20.86 0.99 5.01
CA VAL A 207 20.33 1.68 6.18
C VAL A 207 21.29 1.52 7.35
N THR A 208 21.79 2.65 7.86
CA THR A 208 22.73 2.66 8.99
C THR A 208 21.97 2.39 10.29
N GLY A 209 22.27 1.28 10.96
CA GLY A 209 21.47 0.82 12.09
C GLY A 209 21.44 1.72 13.33
N SER A 210 22.44 2.58 13.54
CA SER A 210 22.45 3.55 14.65
C SER A 210 21.51 4.74 14.42
N THR A 211 21.24 5.10 13.17
CA THR A 211 20.37 6.24 12.81
C THR A 211 19.03 5.79 12.22
N GLY A 212 18.97 4.54 11.74
CA GLY A 212 17.85 4.00 10.97
C GLY A 212 17.72 4.63 9.58
N LYS A 213 18.74 5.33 9.07
CA LYS A 213 18.63 6.15 7.85
C LYS A 213 19.58 5.72 6.74
N SER A 214 19.15 5.94 5.50
CA SER A 214 20.01 5.98 4.32
C SER A 214 19.47 6.94 3.26
N GLU A 215 20.36 7.36 2.36
CA GLU A 215 20.06 8.26 1.25
C GLU A 215 20.76 7.77 -0.03
N THR A 216 20.04 7.77 -1.14
CA THR A 216 20.55 7.32 -2.45
C THR A 216 20.07 8.24 -3.55
N SER A 217 20.99 8.74 -4.37
CA SER A 217 20.66 9.42 -5.63
C SER A 217 20.21 8.36 -6.64
N VAL A 218 18.95 8.41 -7.06
CA VAL A 218 18.40 7.49 -8.06
C VAL A 218 18.18 8.24 -9.35
N ASN A 219 19.02 7.93 -10.34
CA ASN A 219 19.04 8.55 -11.65
C ASN A 219 19.15 7.55 -12.81
N LYS A 220 19.37 6.27 -12.49
CA LYS A 220 19.41 5.15 -13.41
C LYS A 220 19.04 3.86 -12.70
N LEU A 221 18.57 2.89 -13.48
CA LEU A 221 18.44 1.50 -13.07
C LEU A 221 19.84 0.83 -13.09
N ASN A 222 19.95 -0.33 -12.44
CA ASN A 222 21.17 -1.15 -12.46
C ASN A 222 21.57 -1.59 -13.89
N THR A 223 20.63 -1.57 -14.84
CA THR A 223 20.88 -1.80 -16.27
C THR A 223 21.54 -0.61 -16.99
N GLY A 224 21.66 0.55 -16.33
CA GLY A 224 22.18 1.79 -16.90
C GLY A 224 21.13 2.70 -17.53
N VAL A 225 19.88 2.24 -17.68
CA VAL A 225 18.77 3.05 -18.21
C VAL A 225 18.47 4.19 -17.23
N SER A 226 18.47 5.44 -17.72
CA SER A 226 18.12 6.60 -16.90
C SER A 226 16.68 6.55 -16.42
N ILE A 227 16.44 7.07 -15.22
CA ILE A 227 15.09 7.18 -14.65
C ILE A 227 14.93 8.50 -13.89
N THR A 228 13.81 9.17 -14.13
CA THR A 228 13.42 10.42 -13.48
C THR A 228 12.58 10.16 -12.23
N TYR A 229 12.39 11.20 -11.41
CA TYR A 229 11.46 11.17 -10.29
C TYR A 229 10.03 10.82 -10.72
N ASP A 230 9.53 11.44 -11.80
CA ASP A 230 8.15 11.23 -12.26
C ASP A 230 7.96 9.80 -12.79
N GLU A 231 8.98 9.21 -13.43
CA GLU A 231 8.98 7.80 -13.84
C GLU A 231 9.03 6.84 -12.65
N LEU A 232 9.82 7.16 -11.59
CA LEU A 232 9.83 6.39 -10.35
C LEU A 232 8.46 6.36 -9.65
N LEU A 233 7.69 7.46 -9.71
CA LEU A 233 6.32 7.50 -9.16
C LEU A 233 5.33 6.62 -9.93
N ASN A 234 5.63 6.28 -11.19
CA ASN A 234 4.80 5.40 -12.01
C ASN A 234 5.39 3.99 -12.13
N PHE A 235 6.53 3.75 -11.47
CA PHE A 235 7.26 2.50 -11.59
C PHE A 235 6.48 1.33 -11.01
N ASN A 236 6.54 0.18 -11.70
CA ASN A 236 6.01 -1.08 -11.20
C ASN A 236 7.01 -1.70 -10.22
N GLY A 237 7.04 -1.24 -8.98
CA GLY A 237 8.02 -1.75 -8.02
C GLY A 237 7.60 -1.76 -6.58
N TYR A 238 8.50 -2.30 -5.78
CA TYR A 238 8.44 -2.32 -4.32
C TYR A 238 9.86 -2.20 -3.74
N ILE A 239 9.97 -1.81 -2.47
CA ILE A 239 11.22 -1.75 -1.73
C ILE A 239 11.29 -2.93 -0.79
N ASN A 240 12.47 -3.56 -0.74
CA ASN A 240 12.87 -4.49 0.30
C ASN A 240 14.02 -3.91 1.12
N VAL A 241 14.01 -4.19 2.42
CA VAL A 241 15.13 -3.98 3.32
C VAL A 241 15.46 -5.31 3.98
N HIS A 242 16.69 -5.76 3.78
CA HIS A 242 17.25 -6.98 4.34
C HIS A 242 17.92 -6.69 5.67
N GLU A 243 18.03 -7.70 6.54
CA GLU A 243 18.64 -7.55 7.86
C GLU A 243 20.09 -7.05 7.75
N SER A 244 20.92 -7.71 6.94
CA SER A 244 22.31 -7.31 6.69
C SER A 244 22.89 -7.98 5.43
N ALA A 245 24.10 -7.60 5.05
CA ALA A 245 24.83 -8.21 3.93
C ALA A 245 25.09 -9.72 4.10
N THR A 246 25.14 -10.23 5.33
CA THR A 246 25.33 -11.67 5.61
C THR A 246 24.01 -12.42 5.83
N ALA A 247 22.88 -11.70 5.90
CA ALA A 247 21.54 -12.24 6.15
C ALA A 247 20.55 -11.76 5.07
N LEU A 248 20.93 -11.89 3.80
CA LEU A 248 20.11 -11.42 2.65
C LEU A 248 18.76 -12.14 2.52
N SER A 249 18.60 -13.34 3.08
CA SER A 249 17.30 -14.03 3.08
C SER A 249 16.33 -13.49 4.13
N THR A 250 16.81 -12.73 5.12
CA THR A 250 15.97 -12.16 6.18
C THR A 250 15.52 -10.75 5.78
N LEU A 251 14.24 -10.60 5.45
CA LEU A 251 13.63 -9.28 5.23
C LEU A 251 13.15 -8.68 6.55
N ILE A 252 13.51 -7.43 6.81
CA ILE A 252 13.11 -6.70 8.03
C ILE A 252 11.99 -5.69 7.75
N ALA A 253 11.97 -5.08 6.57
CA ALA A 253 10.92 -4.15 6.16
C ALA A 253 10.68 -4.20 4.65
N GLN A 254 9.44 -3.95 4.22
CA GLN A 254 9.09 -3.90 2.79
C GLN A 254 7.91 -2.95 2.53
N GLY A 255 7.80 -2.42 1.31
CA GLY A 255 6.65 -1.59 0.91
C GLY A 255 6.50 -1.45 -0.60
N ASP A 256 5.27 -1.55 -1.10
CA ASP A 256 4.95 -1.25 -2.50
C ASP A 256 5.15 0.25 -2.79
N ILE A 257 5.72 0.58 -3.95
CA ILE A 257 6.00 1.96 -4.37
C ILE A 257 5.44 2.26 -5.76
N GLY A 258 5.52 3.53 -6.17
CA GLY A 258 5.10 3.95 -7.49
C GLY A 258 3.62 3.61 -7.74
N LYS A 259 3.32 3.02 -8.91
CA LYS A 259 1.93 2.65 -9.24
C LYS A 259 1.36 1.53 -8.36
N ASN A 260 2.21 0.81 -7.63
CA ASN A 260 1.79 -0.27 -6.75
C ASN A 260 1.35 0.22 -5.38
N GLU A 261 1.54 1.50 -5.04
CA GLU A 261 1.07 2.04 -3.76
C GLU A 261 -0.41 1.69 -3.51
N LEU A 262 -0.69 1.19 -2.30
CA LEU A 262 -2.06 0.93 -1.86
C LEU A 262 -2.74 2.24 -1.48
N THR A 263 -3.94 2.46 -2.01
CA THR A 263 -4.82 3.55 -1.58
C THR A 263 -5.55 3.16 -0.28
N SER A 264 -6.25 4.13 0.33
CA SER A 264 -7.17 3.86 1.44
C SER A 264 -8.48 3.17 1.01
N THR A 265 -8.75 3.09 -0.30
CA THR A 265 -9.98 2.49 -0.83
C THR A 265 -9.91 0.98 -0.72
N SER A 266 -10.83 0.40 0.06
CA SER A 266 -10.91 -1.05 0.22
C SER A 266 -12.33 -1.53 0.51
N LYS A 267 -12.58 -2.82 0.25
CA LYS A 267 -13.82 -3.52 0.60
C LYS A 267 -13.48 -4.85 1.26
N THR A 268 -14.14 -5.14 2.38
CA THR A 268 -13.97 -6.41 3.11
C THR A 268 -15.21 -7.28 2.95
N TYR A 269 -14.99 -8.57 2.72
CA TYR A 269 -15.99 -9.61 2.58
C TYR A 269 -15.78 -10.68 3.65
N ALA A 270 -16.86 -11.20 4.22
CA ALA A 270 -16.80 -12.30 5.17
C ALA A 270 -16.59 -13.64 4.45
N LEU A 271 -15.73 -14.49 5.02
CA LEU A 271 -15.55 -15.88 4.65
C LEU A 271 -16.06 -16.76 5.81
N ASN A 272 -17.18 -17.41 5.59
CA ASN A 272 -17.85 -18.25 6.58
C ASN A 272 -17.20 -19.63 6.63
N SER A 273 -17.27 -20.27 7.80
CA SER A 273 -16.85 -21.66 7.99
C SER A 273 -17.68 -22.63 7.14
N VAL A 274 -17.03 -23.71 6.68
CA VAL A 274 -17.71 -24.76 5.89
C VAL A 274 -17.53 -26.14 6.54
N SER A 275 -16.42 -26.84 6.27
CA SER A 275 -16.17 -28.17 6.84
C SER A 275 -15.61 -28.15 8.27
N ASN A 276 -15.16 -26.99 8.73
CA ASN A 276 -14.63 -26.80 10.07
C ASN A 276 -15.16 -25.50 10.68
N ASN A 277 -15.99 -25.61 11.72
CA ASN A 277 -16.61 -24.46 12.38
C ASN A 277 -15.62 -23.52 13.07
N ALA A 278 -14.38 -23.96 13.33
CA ALA A 278 -13.33 -23.12 13.90
C ALA A 278 -12.63 -22.24 12.87
N ILE A 279 -12.80 -22.50 11.56
CA ILE A 279 -12.11 -21.78 10.49
C ILE A 279 -13.07 -20.80 9.82
N SER A 280 -12.82 -19.50 9.99
CA SER A 280 -13.57 -18.43 9.33
C SER A 280 -12.67 -17.20 9.19
N GLY A 281 -13.12 -16.18 8.47
CA GLY A 281 -12.32 -14.95 8.36
C GLY A 281 -12.86 -13.97 7.33
N THR A 282 -11.94 -13.29 6.66
CA THR A 282 -12.28 -12.25 5.70
C THR A 282 -11.38 -12.27 4.48
N ALA A 283 -11.91 -11.76 3.37
CA ALA A 283 -11.13 -11.34 2.21
C ALA A 283 -11.27 -9.83 2.06
N LYS A 284 -10.16 -9.09 2.03
CA LYS A 284 -10.12 -7.65 1.85
C LYS A 284 -9.52 -7.32 0.49
N PHE A 285 -10.27 -6.59 -0.33
CA PHE A 285 -9.79 -6.05 -1.60
C PHE A 285 -9.34 -4.63 -1.35
N THR A 286 -8.10 -4.30 -1.69
CA THR A 286 -7.53 -2.95 -1.54
C THR A 286 -7.07 -2.43 -2.90
N LYS A 287 -7.50 -1.22 -3.27
CA LYS A 287 -7.20 -0.61 -4.57
C LYS A 287 -5.77 -0.06 -4.57
N ARG A 288 -4.99 -0.39 -5.59
CA ARG A 288 -3.69 0.24 -5.88
C ARG A 288 -3.87 1.53 -6.68
N VAL A 289 -2.87 2.41 -6.66
CA VAL A 289 -2.84 3.62 -7.51
C VAL A 289 -2.97 3.26 -8.99
N SER A 290 -2.42 2.12 -9.42
CA SER A 290 -2.58 1.57 -10.77
C SER A 290 -4.03 1.19 -11.16
N GLY A 291 -4.95 1.12 -10.20
CA GLY A 291 -6.30 0.57 -10.39
C GLY A 291 -6.39 -0.95 -10.25
N GLU A 292 -5.27 -1.64 -10.05
CA GLU A 292 -5.23 -3.08 -9.74
C GLU A 292 -5.68 -3.35 -8.29
N THR A 293 -5.92 -4.63 -7.95
CA THR A 293 -6.39 -5.04 -6.61
C THR A 293 -5.34 -5.86 -5.88
N LEU A 294 -5.08 -5.53 -4.62
CA LEU A 294 -4.52 -6.47 -3.66
C LEU A 294 -5.66 -7.20 -2.95
N VAL A 295 -5.73 -8.52 -3.12
CA VAL A 295 -6.64 -9.40 -2.37
C VAL A 295 -5.88 -9.98 -1.19
N SER A 296 -6.25 -9.57 0.03
CA SER A 296 -5.70 -10.11 1.28
C SER A 296 -6.73 -11.02 1.95
N VAL A 297 -6.43 -12.31 2.08
CA VAL A 297 -7.26 -13.27 2.82
C VAL A 297 -6.67 -13.44 4.22
N SER A 298 -7.53 -13.40 5.24
CA SER A 298 -7.15 -13.62 6.64
C SER A 298 -8.17 -14.52 7.31
N LEU A 299 -7.75 -15.73 7.67
CA LEU A 299 -8.53 -16.74 8.37
C LEU A 299 -8.02 -16.94 9.80
N THR A 300 -8.92 -17.31 10.70
CA THR A 300 -8.62 -17.81 12.04
C THR A 300 -8.79 -19.33 12.08
N GLY A 301 -8.22 -20.00 13.09
CA GLY A 301 -8.36 -21.44 13.29
C GLY A 301 -7.61 -22.33 12.29
N THR A 302 -6.72 -21.76 11.46
CA THR A 302 -5.89 -22.52 10.51
C THR A 302 -4.82 -23.34 11.21
N THR A 303 -4.32 -24.38 10.53
CA THR A 303 -3.30 -25.30 11.08
C THR A 303 -1.90 -24.96 10.54
N ALA A 304 -0.93 -24.76 11.43
CA ALA A 304 0.46 -24.52 11.04
C ALA A 304 1.03 -25.67 10.19
N GLY A 305 1.84 -25.33 9.19
CA GLY A 305 2.38 -26.30 8.22
C GLY A 305 1.44 -26.68 7.07
N VAL A 306 0.15 -26.32 7.14
CA VAL A 306 -0.80 -26.53 6.05
C VAL A 306 -0.79 -25.32 5.11
N SER A 307 -0.79 -25.58 3.81
CA SER A 307 -1.03 -24.58 2.76
C SER A 307 -2.39 -24.85 2.13
N SER A 308 -3.28 -23.86 2.20
CA SER A 308 -4.68 -23.97 1.81
C SER A 308 -4.94 -23.16 0.53
N PRO A 309 -5.05 -23.81 -0.64
CA PRO A 309 -5.35 -23.13 -1.91
C PRO A 309 -6.66 -22.35 -1.85
N ALA A 310 -6.73 -21.24 -2.56
CA ALA A 310 -7.93 -20.42 -2.65
C ALA A 310 -8.12 -19.84 -4.04
N HIS A 311 -9.39 -19.60 -4.40
CA HIS A 311 -9.76 -19.13 -5.73
C HIS A 311 -10.98 -18.21 -5.65
N ILE A 312 -11.09 -17.26 -6.58
CA ILE A 312 -12.34 -16.57 -6.89
C ILE A 312 -13.01 -17.31 -8.05
N HIS A 313 -14.24 -17.73 -7.85
CA HIS A 313 -15.10 -18.38 -8.84
C HIS A 313 -16.13 -17.41 -9.39
N VAL A 314 -16.71 -17.72 -10.56
CA VAL A 314 -17.90 -17.03 -11.07
C VAL A 314 -19.17 -17.45 -10.32
N ASN A 315 -20.20 -16.59 -10.35
CA ASN A 315 -21.52 -16.76 -9.74
C ASN A 315 -21.52 -16.62 -8.20
N THR A 316 -22.63 -17.02 -7.59
CA THR A 316 -22.75 -17.13 -6.13
C THR A 316 -22.25 -18.48 -5.62
N VAL A 317 -21.87 -18.54 -4.34
CA VAL A 317 -21.51 -19.79 -3.63
C VAL A 317 -22.53 -20.91 -3.88
N ALA A 318 -23.82 -20.59 -3.84
CA ALA A 318 -24.88 -21.59 -3.93
C ALA A 318 -25.14 -22.10 -5.35
N GLN A 319 -24.82 -21.28 -6.36
CA GLN A 319 -24.88 -21.68 -7.76
C GLN A 319 -23.62 -22.47 -8.15
N GLY A 320 -22.48 -22.15 -7.52
CA GLY A 320 -21.18 -22.66 -7.92
C GLY A 320 -20.71 -22.08 -9.26
N GLY A 321 -19.47 -22.38 -9.61
CA GLY A 321 -18.91 -21.91 -10.88
C GLY A 321 -17.48 -22.35 -11.10
N VAL A 322 -17.00 -22.11 -12.32
CA VAL A 322 -15.58 -22.31 -12.66
C VAL A 322 -14.70 -21.28 -11.97
N ILE A 323 -13.43 -21.61 -11.81
CA ILE A 323 -12.43 -20.69 -11.25
C ILE A 323 -12.18 -19.56 -12.25
N ALA A 324 -12.29 -18.32 -11.77
CA ALA A 324 -12.02 -17.11 -12.53
C ALA A 324 -10.62 -16.55 -12.24
N ILE A 325 -10.19 -16.61 -10.98
CA ILE A 325 -8.89 -16.08 -10.52
C ILE A 325 -8.30 -17.06 -9.50
N ASP A 326 -7.05 -17.47 -9.72
CA ASP A 326 -6.27 -18.17 -8.71
C ASP A 326 -5.72 -17.19 -7.67
N LEU A 327 -5.88 -17.54 -6.39
CA LEU A 327 -5.29 -16.78 -5.29
C LEU A 327 -4.09 -17.55 -4.72
N THR A 328 -3.19 -16.80 -4.11
CA THR A 328 -2.09 -17.33 -3.30
C THR A 328 -2.68 -18.15 -2.16
N SER A 329 -2.19 -19.37 -1.98
CA SER A 329 -2.60 -20.25 -0.89
C SER A 329 -2.39 -19.59 0.47
N ILE A 330 -3.35 -19.79 1.38
CA ILE A 330 -3.30 -19.30 2.75
C ILE A 330 -2.23 -20.10 3.50
N ILE A 331 -1.30 -19.39 4.15
CA ILE A 331 -0.27 -19.99 4.99
C ILE A 331 -0.89 -20.31 6.33
N GLY A 332 -1.03 -21.59 6.67
CA GLY A 332 -1.78 -22.02 7.85
C GLY A 332 -1.19 -21.58 9.20
N ALA A 333 0.11 -21.26 9.25
CA ALA A 333 0.74 -20.71 10.45
C ALA A 333 0.29 -19.27 10.77
N THR A 334 0.03 -18.46 9.74
CA THR A 334 -0.38 -17.04 9.90
C THR A 334 -1.86 -16.84 9.63
N GLY A 335 -2.51 -17.80 8.96
CA GLY A 335 -3.88 -17.70 8.46
C GLY A 335 -4.02 -16.71 7.30
N LYS A 336 -2.92 -16.24 6.68
CA LYS A 336 -2.94 -15.13 5.73
C LYS A 336 -2.42 -15.52 4.34
N SER A 337 -2.95 -14.85 3.32
CA SER A 337 -2.34 -14.76 2.00
C SER A 337 -2.64 -13.42 1.33
N GLU A 338 -1.81 -13.06 0.37
CA GLU A 338 -1.97 -11.85 -0.45
C GLU A 338 -1.73 -12.17 -1.92
N THR A 339 -2.57 -11.60 -2.79
CA THR A 339 -2.50 -11.80 -4.25
C THR A 339 -2.73 -10.48 -4.96
N SER A 340 -1.84 -10.13 -5.89
CA SER A 340 -2.09 -9.01 -6.81
C SER A 340 -2.94 -9.49 -7.98
N VAL A 341 -4.08 -8.85 -8.19
CA VAL A 341 -5.07 -9.19 -9.21
C VAL A 341 -5.22 -8.03 -10.18
N ASN A 342 -4.94 -8.30 -11.45
CA ASN A 342 -5.14 -7.37 -12.57
C ASN A 342 -5.73 -8.05 -13.82
N LYS A 343 -5.95 -9.36 -13.75
CA LYS A 343 -6.55 -10.16 -14.83
C LYS A 343 -7.23 -11.40 -14.27
N LEU A 344 -8.18 -11.92 -15.03
CA LEU A 344 -8.73 -13.25 -14.89
C LEU A 344 -7.77 -14.31 -15.45
N ASN A 345 -7.98 -15.57 -15.10
CA ASN A 345 -7.18 -16.70 -15.57
C ASN A 345 -7.21 -16.88 -17.10
N ASN A 346 -8.27 -16.40 -17.77
CA ASN A 346 -8.37 -16.42 -19.23
C ASN A 346 -7.60 -15.25 -19.92
N GLY A 347 -6.92 -14.40 -19.16
CA GLY A 347 -6.15 -13.26 -19.67
C GLY A 347 -6.91 -11.94 -19.76
N THR A 348 -8.24 -11.92 -19.58
CA THR A 348 -9.02 -10.67 -19.55
C THR A 348 -8.57 -9.80 -18.38
N THR A 349 -8.16 -8.57 -18.64
CA THR A 349 -7.79 -7.60 -17.60
C THR A 349 -8.99 -7.26 -16.72
N ILE A 350 -8.76 -7.04 -15.43
CA ILE A 350 -9.80 -6.63 -14.48
C ILE A 350 -9.24 -5.62 -13.50
N THR A 351 -9.92 -4.48 -13.38
CA THR A 351 -9.60 -3.43 -12.40
C THR A 351 -10.27 -3.71 -11.06
N TYR A 352 -9.88 -2.96 -10.03
CA TYR A 352 -10.55 -2.98 -8.73
C TYR A 352 -12.05 -2.68 -8.82
N ASP A 353 -12.43 -1.64 -9.57
CA ASP A 353 -13.83 -1.24 -9.67
C ASP A 353 -14.67 -2.30 -10.43
N GLU A 354 -14.09 -2.95 -11.44
CA GLU A 354 -14.72 -4.09 -12.11
C GLU A 354 -14.81 -5.32 -11.21
N LEU A 355 -13.76 -5.60 -10.41
CA LEU A 355 -13.77 -6.73 -9.47
C LEU A 355 -14.79 -6.54 -8.34
N LEU A 356 -15.08 -5.30 -7.92
CA LEU A 356 -16.19 -5.00 -7.01
C LEU A 356 -17.57 -5.28 -7.63
N ASN A 357 -17.69 -5.25 -8.95
CA ASN A 357 -18.92 -5.55 -9.68
C ASN A 357 -18.94 -6.98 -10.26
N PHE A 358 -17.89 -7.76 -10.00
CA PHE A 358 -17.78 -9.13 -10.46
C PHE A 358 -18.75 -10.02 -9.68
N ASN A 359 -19.59 -10.79 -10.38
CA ASN A 359 -20.44 -11.80 -9.75
C ASN A 359 -19.60 -13.03 -9.43
N GLY A 360 -19.10 -13.12 -8.18
CA GLY A 360 -18.18 -14.17 -7.79
C GLY A 360 -18.23 -14.56 -6.32
N TYR A 361 -17.49 -15.61 -5.98
CA TYR A 361 -17.31 -16.06 -4.61
C TYR A 361 -15.91 -16.62 -4.40
N ILE A 362 -15.43 -16.58 -3.17
CA ILE A 362 -14.16 -17.18 -2.77
C ILE A 362 -14.42 -18.54 -2.15
N ASN A 363 -13.62 -19.53 -2.55
CA ASN A 363 -13.45 -20.79 -1.87
C ASN A 363 -12.01 -20.90 -1.32
N VAL A 364 -11.90 -21.47 -0.13
CA VAL A 364 -10.62 -21.88 0.46
C VAL A 364 -10.66 -23.38 0.73
N HIS A 365 -9.71 -24.11 0.15
CA HIS A 365 -9.59 -25.56 0.26
C HIS A 365 -8.79 -25.96 1.49
N GLN A 366 -9.01 -27.17 2.01
CA GLN A 366 -8.31 -27.64 3.21
C GLN A 366 -6.80 -27.67 3.01
N SER A 367 -6.33 -28.32 1.94
CA SER A 367 -4.91 -28.41 1.59
C SER A 367 -4.74 -28.71 0.10
N ALA A 368 -3.52 -28.59 -0.41
CA ALA A 368 -3.18 -29.02 -1.77
C ALA A 368 -3.45 -30.52 -2.02
N SER A 369 -3.42 -31.36 -0.99
CA SER A 369 -3.75 -32.79 -1.07
C SER A 369 -5.24 -33.10 -0.91
N ASN A 370 -6.05 -32.15 -0.43
CA ASN A 370 -7.47 -32.31 -0.22
C ASN A 370 -8.25 -31.09 -0.77
N LEU A 371 -8.27 -30.98 -2.10
CA LEU A 371 -8.96 -29.92 -2.82
C LEU A 371 -10.49 -30.07 -2.84
N THR A 372 -11.04 -31.24 -2.50
CA THR A 372 -12.51 -31.41 -2.47
C THR A 372 -13.13 -30.86 -1.19
N THR A 373 -12.33 -30.68 -0.13
CA THR A 373 -12.80 -30.18 1.16
C THR A 373 -12.63 -28.67 1.24
N ILE A 374 -13.74 -27.93 1.32
CA ILE A 374 -13.77 -26.47 1.52
C ILE A 374 -13.79 -26.16 3.02
N ILE A 375 -12.90 -25.29 3.48
CA ILE A 375 -12.79 -24.89 4.89
C ILE A 375 -13.42 -23.52 5.16
N ALA A 376 -13.38 -22.61 4.19
CA ALA A 376 -14.03 -21.30 4.27
C ALA A 376 -14.53 -20.85 2.89
N GLN A 377 -15.65 -20.13 2.85
CA GLN A 377 -16.21 -19.59 1.61
C GLN A 377 -17.02 -18.30 1.81
N GLY A 378 -17.17 -17.48 0.76
CA GLY A 378 -18.02 -16.30 0.82
C GLY A 378 -18.23 -15.61 -0.53
N ASN A 379 -19.42 -15.04 -0.73
CA ASN A 379 -19.71 -14.20 -1.91
C ASN A 379 -18.89 -12.89 -1.87
N VAL A 380 -18.35 -12.49 -3.01
CA VAL A 380 -17.58 -11.25 -3.20
C VAL A 380 -18.16 -10.43 -4.36
N GLY A 381 -17.65 -9.21 -4.59
CA GLY A 381 -18.09 -8.38 -5.70
C GLY A 381 -19.60 -8.07 -5.69
N ALA A 382 -20.28 -8.18 -6.84
CA ALA A 382 -21.67 -7.72 -7.01
C ALA A 382 -22.71 -8.49 -6.17
N ASN A 383 -22.42 -9.75 -5.84
CA ASN A 383 -23.29 -10.61 -5.03
C ASN A 383 -22.90 -10.61 -3.54
N ALA A 384 -21.86 -9.87 -3.15
CA ALA A 384 -21.56 -9.62 -1.75
C ALA A 384 -22.64 -8.74 -1.13
N GLY A 385 -23.30 -9.23 -0.08
CA GLY A 385 -24.46 -8.54 0.50
C GLY A 385 -25.80 -8.93 -0.12
N SER A 386 -25.84 -9.89 -1.06
CA SER A 386 -27.08 -10.62 -1.42
C SER A 386 -27.58 -11.55 -0.30
N SER A 387 -27.21 -11.26 0.95
CA SER A 387 -27.78 -11.87 2.15
C SER A 387 -28.98 -11.06 2.65
N ASN A 388 -29.78 -10.48 1.75
CA ASN A 388 -31.21 -10.27 2.01
C ASN A 388 -31.83 -11.65 2.08
N ILE A 389 -31.63 -12.35 3.20
CA ILE A 389 -32.48 -13.49 3.53
C ILE A 389 -33.88 -12.89 3.59
N VAL A 390 -34.68 -13.18 2.57
CA VAL A 390 -36.07 -12.79 2.58
C VAL A 390 -36.72 -13.58 3.71
N ASN A 391 -37.14 -12.87 4.75
CA ASN A 391 -37.86 -13.44 5.87
C ASN A 391 -39.37 -13.28 5.68
N TYR A 392 -40.10 -14.36 5.95
CA TYR A 392 -41.54 -14.39 6.06
C TYR A 392 -41.92 -14.61 7.52
N ASP A 393 -42.62 -13.66 8.13
CA ASP A 393 -43.23 -13.82 9.45
C ASP A 393 -44.59 -14.51 9.28
N ILE A 394 -44.76 -15.65 9.94
CA ILE A 394 -45.93 -16.52 9.78
C ILE A 394 -46.69 -16.59 11.11
N THR A 395 -47.96 -16.21 11.07
CA THR A 395 -48.94 -16.45 12.13
C THR A 395 -50.12 -17.27 11.58
N ASN A 396 -51.19 -17.46 12.35
CA ASN A 396 -52.37 -18.20 11.91
C ASN A 396 -53.70 -17.50 12.29
N ILE A 397 -54.74 -17.76 11.50
CA ILE A 397 -56.13 -17.41 11.83
C ILE A 397 -56.88 -18.71 12.13
N GLY A 398 -56.94 -19.06 13.42
CA GLY A 398 -57.48 -20.36 13.85
C GLY A 398 -56.84 -21.51 13.06
N SER A 399 -57.66 -22.44 12.59
CA SER A 399 -57.27 -23.54 11.69
C SER A 399 -57.47 -23.25 10.19
N SER A 400 -57.79 -22.00 9.83
CA SER A 400 -58.21 -21.65 8.47
C SER A 400 -57.05 -21.31 7.53
N SER A 401 -56.08 -20.51 7.97
CA SER A 401 -54.95 -20.08 7.14
C SER A 401 -53.70 -19.74 7.94
N TYR A 402 -52.54 -19.91 7.31
CA TYR A 402 -51.33 -19.16 7.69
C TYR A 402 -51.42 -17.73 7.15
N VAL A 403 -50.93 -16.77 7.93
CA VAL A 403 -50.84 -15.36 7.57
C VAL A 403 -49.38 -14.99 7.41
N PHE A 404 -49.01 -14.48 6.24
CA PHE A 404 -47.64 -14.12 5.90
C PHE A 404 -47.46 -12.59 5.88
N ASN A 405 -46.39 -12.14 6.53
CA ASN A 405 -45.82 -10.80 6.41
C ASN A 405 -44.34 -10.91 5.99
N GLY A 406 -43.79 -9.89 5.33
CA GLY A 406 -42.42 -9.94 4.81
C GLY A 406 -42.32 -10.54 3.41
N GLY A 407 -41.14 -10.45 2.78
CA GLY A 407 -40.95 -10.86 1.38
C GLY A 407 -41.88 -10.18 0.37
N GLY A 408 -42.29 -8.94 0.64
CA GLY A 408 -43.24 -8.18 -0.17
C GLY A 408 -44.72 -8.46 0.12
N LEU A 409 -45.02 -9.29 1.12
CA LEU A 409 -46.38 -9.62 1.55
C LEU A 409 -46.79 -8.82 2.80
N THR A 410 -48.08 -8.49 2.89
CA THR A 410 -48.69 -7.85 4.06
C THR A 410 -50.02 -8.53 4.34
N ASN A 411 -50.13 -9.24 5.47
CA ASN A 411 -51.29 -10.02 5.90
C ASN A 411 -51.84 -10.97 4.81
N GLY A 412 -50.96 -11.63 4.06
CA GLY A 412 -51.36 -12.57 3.01
C GLY A 412 -51.85 -13.89 3.61
N ASN A 413 -53.08 -14.30 3.32
CA ASN A 413 -53.64 -15.59 3.75
C ASN A 413 -53.26 -16.68 2.76
N ASN A 414 -52.50 -17.68 3.20
CA ASN A 414 -52.04 -18.80 2.36
C ASN A 414 -51.52 -18.38 0.96
N PRO A 415 -50.64 -17.36 0.84
CA PRO A 415 -50.19 -16.88 -0.45
C PRO A 415 -49.32 -17.91 -1.18
N GLY A 416 -49.33 -17.88 -2.51
CA GLY A 416 -48.30 -18.55 -3.30
C GLY A 416 -46.95 -17.85 -3.09
N LEU A 417 -45.87 -18.62 -2.94
CA LEU A 417 -44.51 -18.10 -2.80
C LEU A 417 -43.70 -18.39 -4.06
N THR A 418 -42.75 -17.50 -4.39
CA THR A 418 -41.76 -17.75 -5.43
C THR A 418 -40.37 -17.65 -4.83
N LEU A 419 -39.62 -18.74 -4.88
CA LEU A 419 -38.27 -18.84 -4.33
C LEU A 419 -37.28 -19.20 -5.45
N GLN A 420 -36.03 -18.78 -5.32
CA GLN A 420 -34.98 -19.02 -6.31
C GLN A 420 -34.01 -20.08 -5.82
N ARG A 421 -33.60 -20.97 -6.73
CA ARG A 421 -32.52 -21.94 -6.47
C ARG A 421 -31.24 -21.22 -6.05
N GLY A 422 -30.57 -21.77 -5.05
CA GLY A 422 -29.34 -21.20 -4.48
C GLY A 422 -29.56 -19.96 -3.60
N LYS A 423 -30.79 -19.54 -3.34
CA LYS A 423 -31.08 -18.52 -2.33
C LYS A 423 -31.51 -19.15 -1.00
N THR A 424 -31.23 -18.45 0.09
CA THR A 424 -31.66 -18.82 1.44
C THR A 424 -32.79 -17.90 1.89
N TYR A 425 -33.87 -18.50 2.38
CA TYR A 425 -35.06 -17.84 2.89
C TYR A 425 -35.27 -18.23 4.37
N SER A 426 -35.87 -17.32 5.14
CA SER A 426 -36.28 -17.61 6.51
C SER A 426 -37.81 -17.54 6.63
N PHE A 427 -38.37 -18.41 7.45
CA PHE A 427 -39.77 -18.40 7.85
C PHE A 427 -39.81 -18.35 9.38
N THR A 428 -40.14 -17.19 9.92
CA THR A 428 -40.29 -16.99 11.36
C THR A 428 -41.71 -17.37 11.75
N VAL A 429 -41.89 -18.60 12.25
CA VAL A 429 -43.19 -19.16 12.60
C VAL A 429 -43.55 -18.78 14.03
N ASN A 430 -44.76 -18.25 14.21
CA ASN A 430 -45.42 -18.03 15.48
C ASN A 430 -46.89 -18.46 15.34
N ALA A 431 -47.11 -19.76 15.21
CA ALA A 431 -48.42 -20.37 14.99
C ALA A 431 -48.59 -21.61 15.90
N PRO A 432 -48.72 -21.44 17.22
CA PRO A 432 -48.77 -22.56 18.18
C PRO A 432 -49.89 -23.56 17.82
N GLY A 433 -49.56 -24.85 17.79
CA GLY A 433 -50.51 -25.90 17.38
C GLY A 433 -50.67 -26.08 15.87
N HIS A 434 -49.98 -25.29 15.05
CA HIS A 434 -50.01 -25.37 13.59
C HIS A 434 -48.59 -25.57 13.01
N PRO A 435 -48.02 -26.79 13.08
CA PRO A 435 -46.70 -27.12 12.51
C PRO A 435 -46.57 -26.75 11.03
N PHE A 436 -45.60 -25.93 10.64
CA PHE A 436 -45.38 -25.48 9.26
C PHE A 436 -44.40 -26.41 8.54
N LEU A 437 -44.87 -27.22 7.58
CA LEU A 437 -44.02 -28.14 6.82
C LEU A 437 -43.84 -27.70 5.37
N ILE A 438 -42.60 -27.74 4.88
CA ILE A 438 -42.29 -27.71 3.44
C ILE A 438 -42.29 -29.15 2.92
N LYS A 439 -43.04 -29.42 1.85
CA LYS A 439 -43.34 -30.77 1.34
C LYS A 439 -43.33 -30.83 -0.18
N THR A 440 -43.14 -32.05 -0.71
CA THR A 440 -43.23 -32.33 -2.15
C THR A 440 -44.66 -32.62 -2.63
N VAL A 441 -45.57 -32.95 -1.71
CA VAL A 441 -46.99 -33.23 -1.98
C VAL A 441 -47.86 -32.43 -1.02
N GLN A 442 -48.92 -31.82 -1.53
CA GLN A 442 -49.84 -30.95 -0.79
C GLN A 442 -50.88 -31.73 0.03
N THR A 443 -50.43 -32.52 1.01
CA THR A 443 -51.29 -33.28 1.92
C THR A 443 -50.89 -33.05 3.37
N THR A 444 -51.83 -33.19 4.31
CA THR A 444 -51.58 -33.14 5.76
C THR A 444 -50.72 -34.33 6.24
N GLY A 445 -50.32 -34.31 7.51
CA GLY A 445 -49.39 -35.26 8.12
C GLY A 445 -47.92 -34.97 7.79
N THR A 446 -47.02 -35.84 8.24
CA THR A 446 -45.56 -35.64 8.15
C THR A 446 -44.90 -36.33 6.96
N THR A 447 -45.61 -37.19 6.23
CA THR A 447 -45.11 -37.89 5.03
C THR A 447 -44.81 -36.91 3.90
N ASN A 448 -43.84 -37.19 3.02
CA ASN A 448 -43.44 -36.30 1.92
C ASN A 448 -42.81 -34.95 2.33
N ALA A 449 -42.27 -34.84 3.56
CA ALA A 449 -41.50 -33.68 3.98
C ALA A 449 -40.26 -33.49 3.08
N PHE A 450 -40.05 -32.26 2.61
CA PHE A 450 -38.85 -31.88 1.87
C PHE A 450 -37.83 -31.30 2.84
N ASN A 451 -36.85 -32.10 3.26
CA ASN A 451 -35.87 -31.71 4.28
C ASN A 451 -34.53 -31.25 3.71
N THR A 452 -34.29 -31.44 2.41
CA THR A 452 -33.02 -31.04 1.78
C THR A 452 -32.90 -29.51 1.75
N GLY A 453 -31.92 -28.97 2.48
CA GLY A 453 -31.71 -27.53 2.60
C GLY A 453 -32.68 -26.83 3.57
N VAL A 454 -33.56 -27.57 4.27
CA VAL A 454 -34.51 -27.02 5.25
C VAL A 454 -34.07 -27.38 6.67
N THR A 455 -34.03 -26.40 7.57
CA THR A 455 -33.84 -26.62 9.01
C THR A 455 -35.14 -26.38 9.77
N ASN A 456 -35.34 -27.07 10.90
CA ASN A 456 -36.51 -26.90 11.78
C ASN A 456 -37.88 -27.14 11.10
N ASN A 457 -37.92 -27.94 10.04
CA ASN A 457 -39.14 -28.22 9.27
C ASN A 457 -40.24 -28.80 10.17
N GLY A 458 -41.45 -28.27 10.11
CA GLY A 458 -42.56 -28.64 11.00
C GLY A 458 -42.62 -27.86 12.31
N ALA A 459 -41.81 -26.81 12.50
CA ALA A 459 -41.95 -25.96 13.67
C ALA A 459 -43.32 -25.24 13.68
N SER A 460 -43.95 -25.18 14.86
CA SER A 460 -45.11 -24.32 15.14
C SER A 460 -44.72 -23.00 15.82
N SER A 461 -43.47 -22.90 16.28
CA SER A 461 -42.84 -21.69 16.81
C SER A 461 -41.33 -21.72 16.55
N GLY A 462 -40.74 -20.60 16.15
CA GLY A 462 -39.32 -20.45 15.84
C GLY A 462 -39.03 -20.29 14.35
N VAL A 463 -37.74 -20.25 13.99
CA VAL A 463 -37.31 -19.97 12.61
C VAL A 463 -37.05 -21.27 11.86
N ILE A 464 -37.65 -21.40 10.68
CA ILE A 464 -37.34 -22.39 9.66
C ILE A 464 -36.46 -21.70 8.62
N SER A 465 -35.27 -22.25 8.32
CA SER A 465 -34.42 -21.74 7.25
C SER A 465 -34.48 -22.69 6.06
N PHE A 466 -34.63 -22.15 4.85
CA PHE A 466 -34.64 -22.91 3.61
C PHE A 466 -33.63 -22.36 2.61
N THR A 467 -32.52 -23.08 2.42
CA THR A 467 -31.60 -22.87 1.31
C THR A 467 -32.03 -23.75 0.15
N VAL A 468 -32.59 -23.15 -0.91
CA VAL A 468 -33.19 -23.89 -2.03
C VAL A 468 -32.10 -24.65 -2.81
N PRO A 469 -32.09 -26.00 -2.82
CA PRO A 469 -31.11 -26.77 -3.57
C PRO A 469 -31.18 -26.53 -5.07
N THR A 470 -30.06 -26.64 -5.78
CA THR A 470 -30.00 -26.52 -7.25
C THR A 470 -30.84 -27.58 -7.96
N ASN A 471 -31.08 -28.73 -7.32
CA ASN A 471 -31.92 -29.82 -7.82
C ASN A 471 -33.34 -29.83 -7.21
N ALA A 472 -33.78 -28.75 -6.54
CA ALA A 472 -35.14 -28.67 -6.02
C ALA A 472 -36.18 -28.83 -7.14
N PRO A 473 -37.31 -29.54 -6.92
CA PRO A 473 -38.42 -29.57 -7.84
C PRO A 473 -38.92 -28.16 -8.17
N ASN A 474 -39.48 -27.94 -9.36
CA ASN A 474 -40.07 -26.64 -9.75
C ASN A 474 -41.25 -26.24 -8.86
N THR A 475 -41.86 -27.21 -8.18
CA THR A 475 -43.02 -27.00 -7.31
C THR A 475 -42.81 -27.74 -5.99
N LEU A 476 -42.90 -26.98 -4.90
CA LEU A 476 -43.03 -27.48 -3.54
C LEU A 476 -44.29 -26.89 -2.92
N TYR A 477 -44.62 -27.30 -1.70
CA TYR A 477 -45.76 -26.79 -0.95
C TYR A 477 -45.34 -26.47 0.47
N TYR A 478 -46.00 -25.50 1.09
CA TYR A 478 -46.08 -25.45 2.54
C TYR A 478 -47.47 -25.89 3.00
N ILE A 479 -47.56 -26.60 4.12
CA ILE A 479 -48.82 -27.08 4.68
C ILE A 479 -48.72 -27.33 6.18
N CYS A 480 -49.83 -27.10 6.89
CA CYS A 480 -49.96 -27.49 8.28
C CYS A 480 -50.04 -29.01 8.43
N GLU A 481 -49.39 -29.57 9.45
CA GLU A 481 -49.50 -31.01 9.73
C GLU A 481 -50.95 -31.47 9.94
N PHE A 482 -51.77 -30.68 10.63
CA PHE A 482 -53.11 -31.10 11.07
C PHE A 482 -54.26 -30.53 10.23
N HIS A 483 -54.07 -29.38 9.59
CA HIS A 483 -55.17 -28.61 8.98
C HIS A 483 -54.96 -28.44 7.48
N SER A 484 -55.78 -29.13 6.68
CA SER A 484 -55.65 -29.15 5.21
C SER A 484 -55.91 -27.80 4.54
N SER A 485 -56.64 -26.90 5.21
CA SER A 485 -56.91 -25.52 4.77
C SER A 485 -55.69 -24.60 4.87
N MET A 486 -54.69 -24.93 5.68
CA MET A 486 -53.51 -24.09 5.92
C MET A 486 -52.35 -24.50 5.01
N THR A 487 -52.41 -24.11 3.74
CA THR A 487 -51.44 -24.56 2.73
C THR A 487 -51.29 -23.58 1.59
N GLY A 488 -50.15 -23.62 0.90
CA GLY A 488 -49.94 -22.90 -0.36
C GLY A 488 -48.81 -23.50 -1.19
N THR A 489 -48.72 -23.04 -2.44
CA THR A 489 -47.70 -23.48 -3.40
C THR A 489 -46.44 -22.65 -3.28
N ILE A 490 -45.29 -23.29 -3.40
CA ILE A 490 -43.97 -22.68 -3.53
C ILE A 490 -43.45 -22.97 -4.93
N THR A 491 -43.40 -21.94 -5.78
CA THR A 491 -42.81 -22.01 -7.12
C THR A 491 -41.31 -21.80 -7.04
N ILE A 492 -40.52 -22.72 -7.57
CA ILE A 492 -39.06 -22.65 -7.57
C ILE A 492 -38.55 -22.22 -8.94
N THR A 493 -37.97 -21.03 -9.01
CA THR A 493 -37.33 -20.46 -10.20
C THR A 493 -35.81 -20.57 -10.12
N ASN A 494 -35.14 -20.28 -11.23
CA ASN A 494 -33.68 -20.17 -11.27
C ASN A 494 -33.18 -18.82 -10.77
#